data_AF-A0A3D1VMN0-F1
#
_entry.id   AF-A0A3D1VMN0-F1
#
_cell.length_a   1.000
_cell.length_b   1.000
_cell.length_c   1.000
_cell.angle_alpha   90.00
_cell.angle_beta   90.00
_cell.angle_gamma   90.00
#
_symmetry.space_group_name_H-M   'P 1'
#
loop_
_entity.id
_entity.type
_entity.pdbx_description
1 polymer ?
#
loop_
_entity_poly.entity_id
_entity_poly.type
_entity_poly.pdbx_seq_one_letter_code
_entity_poly.pdbx_strand_id
1 'polypeptide(L)' 'MNRSLNLIARAKINLSLAVTGKRDDGYHTISSIMQQISLRDTLRIRITDGEGVS' A
#
# COMPACT_ATOMS: atom_id res chain seq x y z
N MET A 1 -25.79 -15.25 -3.56
CA MET A 1 -24.49 -15.87 -3.22
C MET A 1 -23.63 -14.84 -2.51
N ASN A 2 -23.16 -15.11 -1.28
CA ASN A 2 -22.32 -14.19 -0.53
C ASN A 2 -20.88 -14.23 -1.08
N ARG A 3 -20.59 -13.37 -2.07
CA ARG A 3 -19.25 -13.29 -2.68
C ARG A 3 -18.35 -12.46 -1.77
N SER A 4 -17.42 -13.12 -1.10
CA SER A 4 -16.39 -12.48 -0.30
C SER A 4 -14.99 -13.01 -0.62
N LEU A 5 -14.00 -12.13 -0.62
CA LEU A 5 -12.60 -12.44 -0.87
C LEU A 5 -11.76 -11.99 0.33
N ASN A 6 -10.79 -12.81 0.72
CA ASN A 6 -9.76 -12.41 1.68
C ASN A 6 -8.45 -12.20 0.93
N LEU A 7 -7.83 -11.04 1.15
CA LEU A 7 -6.57 -10.64 0.55
C LEU A 7 -5.55 -10.30 1.64
N ILE A 8 -4.29 -10.41 1.28
CA ILE A 8 -3.17 -10.06 2.14
C ILE A 8 -2.54 -8.77 1.66
N ALA A 9 -2.47 -7.76 2.54
CA ALA A 9 -1.79 -6.50 2.28
C ALA A 9 -0.49 -6.45 3.09
N ARG A 10 0.64 -6.80 2.46
CA ARG A 10 1.92 -6.86 3.15
C ARG A 10 2.50 -5.47 3.38
N ALA A 11 3.05 -5.27 4.57
CA ALA A 11 3.79 -4.07 4.90
C ALA A 11 5.14 -4.05 4.17
N LYS A 12 5.70 -2.86 4.00
CA LYS A 12 7.06 -2.65 3.50
C LYS A 12 7.90 -1.87 4.49
N ILE A 13 9.20 -2.09 4.43
CA ILE A 13 10.22 -1.23 5.05
C ILE A 13 11.13 -0.67 3.95
N ASN A 14 11.77 0.45 4.24
CA ASN A 14 12.86 0.97 3.41
C ASN A 14 14.17 0.51 4.04
N LEU A 15 14.92 -0.39 3.39
CA LEU A 15 16.25 -0.81 3.85
C LEU A 15 17.30 0.28 3.62
N SER A 16 17.05 1.13 2.62
CA SER A 16 17.76 2.39 2.41
C SER A 16 16.79 3.44 1.91
N LEU A 17 17.06 4.71 2.23
CA LEU A 17 16.34 5.84 1.66
C LEU A 17 17.28 7.04 1.61
N ALA A 18 17.40 7.63 0.43
CA ALA A 18 18.12 8.87 0.19
C ALA A 18 17.16 9.87 -0.47
N VAL A 19 17.14 11.09 0.07
CA VAL A 19 16.53 12.24 -0.59
C VAL A 19 17.59 12.86 -1.47
N THR A 20 17.36 12.90 -2.78
CA THR A 20 18.36 13.32 -3.77
C THR A 20 18.11 14.71 -4.33
N GLY A 21 16.96 15.32 -4.04
CA GLY A 21 16.66 16.70 -4.42
C GLY A 21 15.27 17.12 -4.02
N LYS A 22 15.05 18.44 -3.97
CA LYS A 22 13.72 19.05 -3.85
C LYS A 22 13.17 19.32 -5.25
N ARG A 23 11.88 19.07 -5.44
CA ARG A 23 11.15 19.31 -6.68
C ARG A 23 10.35 20.60 -6.59
N ASP A 24 10.03 21.18 -7.75
CA ASP A 24 9.27 22.44 -7.83
C ASP A 24 7.80 22.30 -7.42
N ASP A 25 7.28 21.07 -7.41
CA ASP A 25 5.93 20.73 -6.94
C ASP A 25 5.83 20.58 -5.40
N GLY A 26 6.90 20.90 -4.67
CA GLY A 26 6.94 20.81 -3.20
C GLY A 26 7.33 19.42 -2.66
N TYR A 27 7.51 18.42 -3.52
CA TYR A 27 7.97 17.08 -3.13
C TYR A 27 9.49 16.95 -3.19
N HIS A 28 9.99 15.74 -2.91
CA HIS A 28 11.39 15.37 -3.01
C HIS A 28 11.59 14.20 -3.95
N THR A 29 12.67 14.23 -4.72
CA THR A 29 13.17 13.05 -5.43
C THR A 29 13.81 12.13 -4.41
N ILE A 30 13.41 10.85 -4.42
CA ILE A 30 13.94 9.83 -3.52
C ILE A 30 14.53 8.65 -4.30
N SER A 31 15.58 8.06 -3.74
CA SER A 31 16.10 6.75 -4.12
C SER A 31 16.04 5.83 -2.91
N SER A 32 15.46 4.62 -3.06
CA SER A 32 15.22 3.72 -1.93
C SER A 32 15.26 2.26 -2.36
N ILE A 33 15.77 1.40 -1.48
CA ILE A 33 15.56 -0.05 -1.56
C ILE A 33 14.38 -0.38 -0.66
N MET A 34 13.25 -0.72 -1.26
CA MET A 34 12.04 -1.14 -0.54
C MET A 34 11.95 -2.66 -0.47
N GLN A 35 11.69 -3.19 0.72
CA GLN A 35 11.52 -4.62 0.96
C GLN A 35 10.14 -4.90 1.57
N GLN A 36 9.40 -5.79 0.95
CA GLN A 36 8.17 -6.35 1.51
C GLN A 36 8.50 -7.32 2.64
N ILE A 37 7.80 -7.24 3.78
CA ILE A 37 8.06 -8.08 4.95
C ILE A 37 6.89 -9.03 5.26
N SER A 38 7.06 -9.89 6.27
CA SER A 38 6.03 -10.86 6.67
C SER A 38 4.85 -10.25 7.42
N LEU A 39 5.06 -9.08 8.05
CA LEU A 39 4.00 -8.28 8.68
C LEU A 39 3.01 -7.79 7.63
N ARG A 40 1.72 -7.91 7.92
CA ARG A 40 0.65 -7.68 6.96
C ARG A 40 -0.70 -7.48 7.63
N ASP A 41 -1.58 -6.78 6.93
CA ASP A 41 -3.00 -6.76 7.21
C ASP A 41 -3.72 -7.86 6.41
N THR A 42 -4.90 -8.25 6.90
CA THR A 42 -5.83 -9.11 6.15
C THR A 42 -7.05 -8.29 5.77
N LEU A 43 -7.26 -8.12 4.46
CA LEU A 43 -8.40 -7.39 3.93
C LEU A 43 -9.51 -8.37 3.57
N ARG A 44 -10.70 -8.18 4.13
CA ARG A 44 -11.91 -8.93 3.77
C ARG A 44 -12.82 -8.03 2.94
N ILE A 45 -13.04 -8.41 1.70
CA ILE A 45 -13.88 -7.68 0.75
C ILE A 45 -15.16 -8.47 0.52
N ARG A 46 -16.31 -7.79 0.47
CA ARG A 46 -17.61 -8.40 0.19
C ARG A 46 -18.38 -7.53 -0.80
N ILE A 47 -19.06 -8.15 -1.75
CA ILE A 47 -20.02 -7.44 -2.61
C ILE A 47 -21.28 -7.13 -1.80
N THR A 48 -21.75 -5.89 -1.90
CA THR A 48 -23.00 -5.41 -1.30
C THR A 48 -23.83 -4.69 -2.37
N ASP A 49 -25.12 -4.48 -2.12
CA ASP A 49 -26.05 -3.95 -3.12
C ASP A 49 -26.00 -2.41 -3.29
N GLY A 50 -24.97 -1.75 -2.73
CA GLY A 50 -24.76 -0.31 -2.83
C GLY A 50 -23.71 0.08 -3.89
N GLU A 51 -23.69 1.36 -4.25
CA GLU A 51 -22.67 1.93 -5.12
C GLU A 51 -21.46 2.41 -4.30
N GLY A 52 -20.24 2.17 -4.82
CA GLY A 52 -19.00 2.63 -4.21
C GLY A 52 -18.33 1.63 -3.25
N VAL A 53 -17.39 2.12 -2.44
CA VAL A 53 -16.64 1.34 -1.44
C VAL A 53 -16.87 1.97 -0.07
N SER A 54 -17.36 1.17 0.87
CA SER A 54 -17.62 1.53 2.27
C SER A 54 -16.78 0.71 3.23
#